data_AF-A0A3D4WB36-F1
#
_entry.id   AF-A0A3D4WB36-F1
#
_cell.length_a   1.000
_cell.length_b   1.000
_cell.length_c   1.000
_cell.angle_alpha   90.00
_cell.angle_beta   90.00
_cell.angle_gamma   90.00
#
_symmetry.space_group_name_H-M   'P 1'
#
loop_
_entity.id
_entity.type
_entity.pdbx_description
1 polymer ?
#
loop_
_entity_poly.entity_id
_entity_poly.type
_entity_poly.pdbx_seq_one_letter_code
_entity_poly.pdbx_strand_id
1 'polypeptide(L)'
;MAAILYQKTNVKGRKVVPIISGGNINMSILEQILDKGVMDEGLRARIQVLIPDQAGMLKSIISILEKMKANIHDIEHERSTTSVPVGYVQVTITFNLQDTTQLPTLLTELDKKGMQYQVLR
;
A
#
# COMPACT_ATOMS: atom_id res chain seq x y z
N MET A 1 15.67 -21.57 5.75
CA MET A 1 15.87 -20.64 4.61
C MET A 1 15.95 -19.18 5.05
N ALA A 2 14.88 -18.59 5.61
CA ALA A 2 14.84 -17.16 5.98
C ALA A 2 16.03 -16.68 6.83
N ALA A 3 16.42 -17.41 7.88
CA ALA A 3 17.56 -17.02 8.72
C ALA A 3 18.90 -16.94 7.96
N ILE A 4 19.06 -17.72 6.89
CA ILE A 4 20.25 -17.67 6.02
C ILE A 4 20.16 -16.45 5.08
N LEU A 5 19.00 -16.22 4.45
CA LEU A 5 18.77 -15.06 3.56
C LEU A 5 18.95 -13.73 4.27
N TYR A 6 18.45 -13.60 5.49
CA TYR A 6 18.57 -12.41 6.32
C TYR A 6 19.88 -12.36 7.14
N GLN A 7 20.86 -13.20 6.82
CA GLN A 7 22.18 -13.24 7.46
C GLN A 7 22.15 -13.34 8.99
N LYS A 8 21.12 -13.99 9.55
CA LYS A 8 20.93 -14.19 11.00
C LYS A 8 21.63 -15.47 11.51
N THR A 9 22.51 -16.08 10.72
CA THR A 9 23.24 -17.31 11.08
C THR A 9 24.70 -17.19 10.68
N ASN A 10 25.59 -17.80 11.47
CA ASN A 10 27.04 -17.81 11.17
C ASN A 10 27.42 -19.05 10.34
N VAL A 11 27.04 -19.05 9.06
CA VAL A 11 27.28 -20.18 8.14
C VAL A 11 28.21 -19.84 6.97
N LYS A 12 28.86 -18.67 7.00
CA LYS A 12 29.77 -18.20 5.94
C LYS A 12 30.92 -19.20 5.73
N GLY A 13 31.21 -19.52 4.47
CA GLY A 13 32.27 -20.46 4.09
C GLY A 13 31.96 -21.94 4.34
N ARG A 14 30.73 -22.29 4.74
CA ARG A 14 30.29 -23.67 4.93
C ARG A 14 29.38 -24.10 3.77
N LYS A 15 29.40 -25.38 3.41
CA LYS A 15 28.40 -25.97 2.52
C LYS A 15 27.12 -26.21 3.34
N VAL A 16 26.06 -25.46 3.04
CA VAL A 16 24.79 -25.53 3.76
C VAL A 16 23.64 -25.69 2.77
N VAL A 17 22.67 -26.53 3.12
CA VAL A 17 21.43 -26.72 2.35
C VAL A 17 20.24 -26.39 3.25
N PRO A 18 19.39 -25.39 2.93
CA PRO A 18 18.15 -25.18 3.64
C PRO A 18 17.12 -26.26 3.28
N ILE A 19 16.46 -26.83 4.29
CA ILE A 19 15.33 -27.76 4.09
C ILE A 19 14.03 -26.96 4.04
N ILE A 20 13.16 -27.28 3.08
CA ILE A 20 11.76 -26.85 3.07
C ILE A 20 10.96 -27.95 3.77
N SER A 21 10.59 -27.73 5.02
CA SER A 21 10.02 -28.76 5.89
C SER A 21 8.51 -29.00 5.72
N GLY A 22 7.82 -28.19 4.91
CA GLY A 22 6.39 -28.33 4.68
C GLY A 22 5.82 -27.39 3.62
N GLY A 23 4.53 -27.53 3.34
CA GLY A 23 3.77 -26.73 2.36
C GLY A 23 2.26 -26.74 2.58
N ASN A 24 1.79 -27.09 3.79
CA ASN A 24 0.37 -27.09 4.13
C ASN A 24 -0.10 -25.67 4.48
N ILE A 25 -0.13 -24.81 3.47
CA ILE A 25 -0.61 -23.42 3.54
C ILE A 25 -1.93 -23.34 2.76
N ASN A 26 -2.91 -22.60 3.29
CA ASN A 26 -4.11 -22.28 2.52
C ASN A 26 -3.86 -21.06 1.63
N MET A 27 -4.67 -20.93 0.57
CA MET A 27 -4.50 -19.84 -0.40
C MET A 27 -4.61 -18.45 0.25
N SER A 28 -5.51 -18.29 1.23
CA SER A 28 -5.73 -16.99 1.88
C SER A 28 -4.53 -16.49 2.68
N ILE A 29 -3.79 -17.38 3.37
CA ILE A 29 -2.56 -16.98 4.06
C ILE A 29 -1.46 -16.66 3.05
N LEU A 30 -1.37 -17.42 1.95
CA LEU A 30 -0.40 -17.12 0.89
C LEU A 30 -0.64 -15.74 0.29
N GLU A 31 -1.90 -15.39 -0.01
CA GLU A 31 -2.28 -14.06 -0.50
C GLU A 31 -1.86 -12.96 0.48
N GLN A 32 -2.13 -13.11 1.77
CA GLN A 32 -1.70 -12.15 2.80
C GLN A 32 -0.18 -11.98 2.87
N ILE A 33 0.58 -13.07 2.73
CA ILE A 33 2.05 -13.03 2.71
C ILE A 33 2.55 -12.29 1.47
N LEU A 34 1.95 -12.56 0.30
CA LEU A 34 2.31 -11.88 -0.95
C LEU A 34 1.99 -10.39 -0.87
N ASP A 35 0.80 -10.03 -0.41
CA ASP A 35 0.39 -8.64 -0.26
C ASP A 35 1.30 -7.88 0.71
N LYS A 36 1.63 -8.50 1.85
CA LYS A 36 2.58 -7.94 2.81
C LYS A 36 3.97 -7.76 2.20
N GLY A 37 4.44 -8.74 1.42
CA GLY A 37 5.73 -8.65 0.74
C GLY A 37 5.81 -7.45 -0.21
N VAL A 38 4.77 -7.25 -1.04
CA VAL A 38 4.71 -6.12 -1.99
C VAL A 38 4.59 -4.78 -1.26
N MET A 39 3.87 -4.72 -0.14
CA MET A 39 3.81 -3.52 0.71
C MET A 39 5.15 -3.22 1.40
N ASP A 40 5.84 -4.23 1.94
CA ASP A 40 7.16 -4.08 2.57
C ASP A 40 8.23 -3.63 1.55
N GLU A 41 8.10 -4.05 0.29
CA GLU A 41 8.94 -3.58 -0.83
C GLU A 41 8.61 -2.15 -1.28
N GLY A 42 7.52 -1.55 -0.77
CA GLY A 42 7.08 -0.20 -1.14
C GLY A 42 6.47 -0.11 -2.54
N LEU A 43 6.07 -1.25 -3.11
CA LEU A 43 5.47 -1.34 -4.45
C LEU A 43 3.94 -1.35 -4.42
N ARG A 44 3.34 -1.39 -3.22
CA ARG A 44 1.91 -1.13 -2.99
C ARG A 44 1.77 -0.17 -1.83
N ALA A 45 0.89 0.79 -1.98
CA ALA A 45 0.54 1.73 -0.93
C ALA A 45 -0.97 1.78 -0.73
N ARG A 46 -1.35 2.09 0.51
CA ARG A 46 -2.73 2.38 0.88
C ARG A 46 -2.76 3.77 1.50
N ILE A 47 -3.54 4.66 0.92
CA ILE A 47 -3.73 6.02 1.45
C ILE A 47 -5.18 6.19 1.83
N GLN A 48 -5.40 6.96 2.89
CA GLN A 48 -6.71 7.44 3.27
C GLN A 48 -6.72 8.95 3.10
N VAL A 49 -7.72 9.49 2.42
CA VAL A 49 -7.84 10.93 2.14
C VAL A 49 -9.24 11.38 2.55
N LEU A 50 -9.31 12.51 3.26
CA LEU A 50 -10.57 13.16 3.58
C LEU A 50 -10.86 14.20 2.49
N ILE A 51 -11.97 14.01 1.76
CA ILE A 51 -12.38 14.92 0.68
C ILE A 51 -13.78 15.47 0.92
N PRO A 52 -14.09 16.69 0.45
CA PRO A 52 -15.47 17.18 0.39
C PRO A 52 -16.37 16.22 -0.40
N ASP A 53 -17.60 16.01 0.05
CA ASP A 53 -18.61 15.19 -0.63
C ASP A 53 -19.21 15.95 -1.83
N GLN A 54 -18.38 16.16 -2.86
CA GLN A 54 -18.72 16.90 -4.05
C GLN A 54 -18.19 16.18 -5.30
N ALA A 55 -18.92 16.35 -6.41
CA ALA A 55 -18.52 15.79 -7.69
C ALA A 55 -17.12 16.29 -8.09
N GLY A 56 -16.28 15.38 -8.57
CA GLY A 56 -14.93 15.70 -9.06
C GLY A 56 -13.81 15.62 -8.03
N MET A 57 -14.11 15.55 -6.73
CA MET A 57 -13.06 15.44 -5.69
C MET A 57 -12.27 14.12 -5.82
N LEU A 58 -12.96 12.99 -5.94
CA LEU A 58 -12.31 11.70 -6.19
C LEU A 58 -11.52 11.69 -7.51
N LYS A 59 -12.11 12.27 -8.57
CA LYS A 59 -11.46 12.40 -9.89
C LYS A 59 -10.11 13.11 -9.77
N SER A 60 -10.03 14.15 -8.93
CA SER A 60 -8.79 14.89 -8.73
C SER A 60 -7.65 14.03 -8.19
N ILE A 61 -7.95 13.06 -7.31
CA ILE A 61 -6.97 12.11 -6.76
C ILE A 61 -6.61 11.06 -7.82
N ILE A 62 -7.63 10.49 -8.50
CA ILE A 62 -7.41 9.51 -9.57
C ILE A 62 -6.53 10.08 -10.68
N SER A 63 -6.70 11.35 -11.06
CA SER A 63 -5.86 12.00 -12.06
C SER A 63 -4.40 12.17 -11.63
N ILE A 64 -4.10 12.24 -10.34
CA ILE A 64 -2.70 12.24 -9.86
C ILE A 64 -2.11 10.83 -10.03
N LEU A 65 -2.84 9.80 -9.59
CA LEU A 65 -2.44 8.40 -9.73
C LEU A 65 -2.26 7.99 -11.20
N GLU A 66 -3.13 8.48 -12.09
CA GLU A 66 -3.05 8.27 -13.54
C GLU A 66 -1.75 8.82 -14.14
N LYS A 67 -1.36 10.05 -13.78
CA LYS A 67 -0.10 10.67 -14.25
C LYS A 67 1.13 9.87 -13.81
N MET A 68 1.02 9.23 -12.66
CA MET A 68 2.07 8.36 -12.12
C MET A 68 2.02 6.94 -12.69
N LYS A 69 1.02 6.63 -13.53
CA LYS A 69 0.77 5.29 -14.06
C LYS A 69 0.64 4.24 -12.95
N ALA A 70 0.09 4.64 -11.81
CA ALA A 70 -0.19 3.76 -10.70
C ALA A 70 -1.44 2.92 -11.02
N ASN A 71 -1.39 1.63 -10.70
CA ASN A 71 -2.52 0.74 -10.91
C ASN A 71 -3.39 0.69 -9.65
N ILE A 72 -4.66 1.06 -9.76
CA ILE A 72 -5.57 1.08 -8.62
C ILE A 72 -6.10 -0.34 -8.39
N HIS A 73 -5.89 -0.86 -7.19
CA HIS A 73 -6.39 -2.17 -6.78
C HIS A 73 -7.78 -2.07 -6.16
N ASP A 74 -7.99 -1.10 -5.26
CA ASP A 74 -9.26 -0.94 -4.56
C ASP A 74 -9.52 0.53 -4.17
N ILE A 75 -10.80 0.89 -4.10
CA ILE A 75 -11.27 2.20 -3.62
C ILE A 75 -12.47 1.99 -2.70
N GLU A 76 -12.30 2.36 -1.44
CA GLU A 76 -13.36 2.32 -0.42
C GLU A 76 -13.80 3.74 -0.07
N HIS A 77 -15.11 3.96 0.05
CA HIS A 77 -15.69 5.24 0.44
C HIS A 77 -16.51 5.07 1.72
N GLU A 78 -16.19 5.86 2.73
CA GLU A 78 -16.89 5.83 4.01
C GLU A 78 -17.45 7.22 4.37
N ARG A 79 -18.77 7.26 4.61
CA ARG A 79 -19.52 8.49 4.93
C ARG A 79 -20.11 8.50 6.33
N SER A 80 -20.16 7.34 6.98
CA SER A 80 -21.05 7.08 8.12
C SER A 80 -20.33 6.91 9.45
N THR A 81 -19.00 6.98 9.46
CA THR A 81 -18.21 6.85 10.69
C THR A 81 -18.20 8.16 11.45
N THR A 82 -18.28 8.10 12.78
CA THR A 82 -18.25 9.27 13.68
C THR A 82 -17.01 10.16 13.50
N SER A 83 -15.95 9.63 12.89
CA SER A 83 -14.72 10.34 12.57
C SER A 83 -14.79 11.22 11.31
N VAL A 84 -15.82 11.06 10.46
CA VAL A 84 -15.94 11.81 9.20
C VAL A 84 -16.78 13.08 9.46
N PRO A 85 -16.24 14.29 9.24
CA PRO A 85 -17.00 15.52 9.37
C PRO A 85 -18.17 15.57 8.39
N VAL A 86 -19.24 16.26 8.78
CA VAL A 86 -20.41 16.48 7.91
C VAL A 86 -19.96 17.19 6.62
N GLY A 87 -20.41 16.68 5.47
CA GLY A 87 -20.05 17.21 4.15
C GLY A 87 -18.71 16.69 3.60
N TYR A 88 -18.10 15.71 4.25
CA TYR A 88 -16.89 15.03 3.78
C TYR A 88 -17.13 13.53 3.58
N VAL A 89 -16.24 12.92 2.81
CA VAL A 89 -16.13 11.47 2.60
C VAL A 89 -14.69 11.08 2.87
N GLN A 90 -14.50 10.02 3.62
CA GLN A 90 -13.20 9.38 3.77
C GLN A 90 -13.03 8.36 2.64
N VAL A 91 -11.96 8.51 1.87
CA VAL A 91 -11.65 7.62 0.75
C VAL A 91 -10.36 6.89 1.05
N THR A 92 -10.42 5.56 1.06
CA THR A 92 -9.24 4.72 1.15
C THR A 92 -8.93 4.15 -0.22
N ILE A 93 -7.72 4.38 -0.72
CA ILE A 93 -7.28 3.91 -2.04
C ILE A 93 -6.08 3.01 -1.84
N THR A 94 -6.19 1.79 -2.35
CA THR A 94 -5.08 0.82 -2.43
C THR A 94 -4.59 0.76 -3.88
N PHE A 95 -3.31 0.98 -4.11
CA PHE A 95 -2.74 1.03 -5.46
C PHE A 95 -1.30 0.53 -5.50
N ASN A 96 -0.90 -0.01 -6.65
CA ASN A 96 0.46 -0.42 -6.92
C ASN A 96 1.24 0.74 -7.55
N LEU A 97 2.50 0.83 -7.13
CA LEU A 97 3.51 1.76 -7.61
C LEU A 97 4.46 1.02 -8.55
N GLN A 98 5.01 1.73 -9.52
CA GLN A 98 6.05 1.19 -10.40
C GLN A 98 7.42 1.17 -9.70
N ASP A 99 7.64 2.12 -8.79
CA ASP A 99 8.86 2.24 -8.01
C ASP A 99 8.59 2.97 -6.68
N THR A 100 9.53 2.85 -5.74
CA THR A 100 9.39 3.38 -4.38
C THR A 100 9.48 4.90 -4.27
N THR A 101 9.90 5.61 -5.32
CA THR A 101 9.99 7.08 -5.35
C THR A 101 8.65 7.76 -5.67
N GLN A 102 7.70 6.98 -6.20
CA GLN A 102 6.38 7.47 -6.56
C GLN A 102 5.55 7.87 -5.34
N LEU A 103 5.57 7.11 -4.24
CA LEU A 103 4.79 7.44 -3.06
C LEU A 103 5.09 8.86 -2.52
N PRO A 104 6.36 9.26 -2.26
CA PRO A 104 6.69 10.64 -1.89
C PRO A 104 6.17 11.70 -2.87
N THR A 105 6.23 11.40 -4.17
CA THR A 105 5.74 12.31 -5.22
C THR A 105 4.23 12.52 -5.12
N LEU A 106 3.47 11.44 -4.89
CA LEU A 106 2.02 11.51 -4.66
C LEU A 106 1.70 12.37 -3.44
N LEU A 107 2.36 12.13 -2.31
CA LEU A 107 2.12 12.86 -1.08
C LEU A 107 2.35 14.37 -1.26
N THR A 108 3.42 14.73 -1.98
CA THR A 108 3.72 16.13 -2.33
C THR A 108 2.62 16.78 -3.17
N GLU A 109 2.02 16.05 -4.12
CA GLU A 109 0.91 16.56 -4.93
C GLU A 109 -0.40 16.68 -4.12
N LEU A 110 -0.62 15.81 -3.15
CA LEU A 110 -1.75 15.92 -2.20
C LEU A 110 -1.56 17.15 -1.29
N ASP A 111 -0.36 17.38 -0.77
CA ASP A 111 0.00 18.54 0.05
C ASP A 111 -0.22 19.86 -0.71
N LYS A 112 0.24 19.95 -1.96
CA LYS A 112 0.02 21.14 -2.83
C LYS A 112 -1.45 21.46 -3.03
N LYS A 113 -2.33 20.46 -2.96
CA LYS A 113 -3.79 20.63 -3.09
C LYS A 113 -4.47 20.87 -1.74
N GLY A 114 -3.73 20.88 -0.64
CA GLY A 114 -4.28 21.09 0.71
C GLY A 114 -5.20 19.97 1.18
N MET A 115 -5.05 18.76 0.64
CA MET A 115 -5.87 17.61 1.04
C MET A 115 -5.29 16.96 2.29
N GLN A 116 -6.15 16.62 3.25
CA GLN A 116 -5.76 15.87 4.44
C GLN A 116 -5.70 14.38 4.10
N TYR A 117 -4.56 13.74 4.38
CA TYR A 117 -4.37 12.32 4.13
C TYR A 117 -3.57 11.64 5.23
N GLN A 118 -3.66 10.31 5.24
CA GLN A 118 -2.87 9.41 6.05
C GLN A 118 -2.40 8.24 5.19
N VAL A 119 -1.12 7.87 5.31
CA VAL A 119 -0.63 6.61 4.74
C VAL A 119 -0.94 5.48 5.71
N LEU A 120 -1.66 4.47 5.26
CA LEU A 120 -1.98 3.27 6.02
C LEU A 120 -0.86 2.24 5.83
N ARG A 121 -0.37 1.67 6.93
CA ARG A 121 0.62 0.60 6.95
C ARG A 121 -0.04 -0.75 7.18
#